data_AF-A0A2T7Q277-F1
#
_entry.id   AF-A0A2T7Q277-F1
#
_cell.length_a   1.000
_cell.length_b   1.000
_cell.length_c   1.000
_cell.angle_alpha   90.00
_cell.angle_beta   90.00
_cell.angle_gamma   90.00
#
_symmetry.space_group_name_H-M   'P 1'
#
loop_
_entity.id
_entity.type
_entity.pdbx_description
1 polymer ?
#
loop_
_entity_poly.entity_id
_entity_poly.type
_entity_poly.pdbx_seq_one_letter_code
_entity_poly.pdbx_strand_id
1 'polypeptide(L)'
;MRSLIIVTILLCGFFILNCKKHNDEVAIHCNNLVNDILPEDDKALIEVASAFTPNRDGLNDSFRPYVFNIKSASIKVYDVKSNLLFQTDQLNREWYPDKGIDKYEKFYYRIEGITLKNNKIGKCGEVYALLCYPPGMEKNFSFEDMLQSTGFTGTTRENLTTCY
;
A
#
# COMPACT_ATOMS: atom_id res chain seq x y z
N MET A 1 -12.70 -69.38 15.58
CA MET A 1 -13.77 -68.68 14.82
C MET A 1 -13.98 -67.34 15.49
N ARG A 2 -13.82 -66.24 14.72
CA ARG A 2 -14.20 -64.84 15.00
C ARG A 2 -13.41 -63.99 16.01
N SER A 3 -12.79 -62.96 15.42
CA SER A 3 -12.77 -61.54 15.84
C SER A 3 -11.57 -60.99 16.61
N LEU A 4 -11.31 -59.71 16.30
CA LEU A 4 -10.38 -58.71 16.88
C LEU A 4 -8.94 -58.71 16.31
N ILE A 5 -8.31 -57.64 15.80
CA ILE A 5 -8.58 -56.20 15.65
C ILE A 5 -7.75 -55.75 14.42
N ILE A 6 -8.42 -55.19 13.41
CA ILE A 6 -7.76 -54.30 12.43
C ILE A 6 -8.06 -52.88 12.87
N VAL A 7 -7.18 -51.95 12.52
CA VAL A 7 -7.30 -50.48 12.63
C VAL A 7 -6.61 -49.88 13.85
N THR A 8 -5.30 -50.05 13.92
CA THR A 8 -4.40 -49.02 14.44
C THR A 8 -3.68 -48.43 13.23
N ILE A 9 -4.11 -47.24 12.79
CA ILE A 9 -3.43 -46.19 11.99
C ILE A 9 -4.57 -45.35 11.41
N LEU A 10 -5.11 -44.43 12.22
CA LEU A 10 -5.96 -43.34 11.71
C LEU A 10 -6.00 -42.21 12.75
N LEU A 11 -4.83 -41.78 13.22
CA LEU A 11 -4.70 -40.68 14.18
C LEU A 11 -3.87 -39.49 13.67
N CYS A 12 -3.55 -39.43 12.37
CA CYS A 12 -2.84 -38.27 11.79
C CYS A 12 -3.60 -37.58 10.62
N GLY A 13 -4.85 -37.95 10.35
CA GLY A 13 -5.52 -37.55 9.10
C GLY A 13 -6.46 -36.35 9.14
N PHE A 14 -6.81 -35.80 10.30
CA PHE A 14 -8.01 -34.93 10.43
C PHE A 14 -7.78 -33.50 10.95
N PHE A 15 -6.57 -32.96 10.85
CA PHE A 15 -6.29 -31.56 11.21
C PHE A 15 -5.52 -30.78 10.13
N ILE A 16 -5.76 -31.05 8.85
CA ILE A 16 -5.22 -30.21 7.76
C ILE A 16 -6.31 -29.81 6.76
N LEU A 17 -7.48 -29.36 7.25
CA LEU A 17 -8.51 -28.76 6.41
C LEU A 17 -8.98 -27.46 7.06
N ASN A 18 -8.17 -26.41 6.85
CA ASN A 18 -8.58 -25.01 6.62
C ASN A 18 -7.45 -23.99 6.91
N CYS A 19 -6.21 -24.29 6.51
CA CYS A 19 -5.29 -23.19 6.20
C CYS A 19 -5.76 -22.54 4.89
N LYS A 20 -6.70 -21.59 4.96
CA LYS A 20 -6.79 -20.58 3.89
C LYS A 20 -5.48 -19.82 3.95
N LYS A 21 -4.66 -19.96 2.90
CA LYS A 21 -3.56 -19.02 2.66
C LYS A 21 -4.18 -17.64 2.73
N HIS A 22 -3.83 -16.85 3.73
CA HIS A 22 -4.12 -15.43 3.74
C HIS A 22 -3.41 -14.90 2.50
N ASN A 23 -4.15 -14.69 1.42
CA ASN A 23 -3.61 -13.97 0.28
C ASN A 23 -3.40 -12.57 0.82
N ASP A 24 -2.14 -12.21 1.08
CA ASP A 24 -1.80 -10.85 1.47
C ASP A 24 -2.41 -9.91 0.44
N GLU A 25 -3.38 -9.10 0.87
CA GLU A 25 -4.20 -8.26 -0.02
C GLU A 25 -3.32 -7.27 -0.82
N VAL A 26 -2.18 -6.87 -0.24
CA VAL A 26 -1.12 -6.13 -0.94
C VAL A 26 -0.64 -6.87 -2.20
N ALA A 27 -0.48 -8.20 -2.12
CA ALA A 27 -0.02 -9.01 -3.23
C ALA A 27 -0.95 -8.92 -4.43
N ILE A 28 -2.28 -8.77 -4.24
CA ILE A 28 -3.22 -8.64 -5.37
C ILE A 28 -2.93 -7.39 -6.19
N HIS A 29 -2.68 -6.25 -5.52
CA HIS A 29 -2.41 -4.98 -6.19
C HIS A 29 -0.99 -4.90 -6.78
N CYS A 30 -0.08 -5.74 -6.27
CA CYS A 30 1.28 -5.89 -6.77
C CYS A 30 1.45 -7.01 -7.83
N ASN A 31 0.46 -7.87 -8.02
CA ASN A 31 0.53 -8.95 -8.99
C ASN A 31 0.70 -8.38 -10.40
N ASN A 32 1.61 -8.97 -11.17
CA ASN A 32 1.93 -8.57 -12.55
C ASN A 32 2.20 -7.06 -12.67
N LEU A 33 2.82 -6.44 -11.67
CA LEU A 33 3.28 -5.06 -11.77
C LEU A 33 4.26 -4.93 -12.94
N VAL A 34 4.00 -3.96 -13.82
CA VAL A 34 4.84 -3.74 -15.00
C VAL A 34 6.01 -2.84 -14.63
N ASN A 35 7.21 -3.42 -14.49
CA ASN A 35 8.45 -2.71 -14.22
C ASN A 35 9.64 -3.35 -14.96
N ASP A 36 10.53 -2.51 -15.48
CA ASP A 36 11.81 -2.94 -16.03
C ASP A 36 12.90 -2.80 -14.96
N ILE A 37 14.02 -3.50 -15.16
CA ILE A 37 15.27 -3.15 -14.46
C ILE A 37 15.78 -1.86 -15.10
N LEU A 38 15.77 -0.76 -14.36
CA LEU A 38 16.19 0.54 -14.88
C LEU A 38 17.72 0.55 -15.13
N PRO A 39 18.17 1.01 -16.32
CA PRO A 39 19.58 1.28 -16.58
C PRO A 39 20.15 2.29 -15.58
N GLU A 40 21.47 2.24 -15.33
CA GLU A 40 22.13 3.10 -14.34
C GLU A 40 21.89 4.60 -14.60
N ASP A 41 21.77 4.99 -15.87
CA ASP A 41 21.55 6.37 -16.28
C ASP A 41 20.06 6.78 -16.25
N ASP A 42 19.11 5.86 -16.04
CA ASP A 42 17.70 6.17 -15.82
C ASP A 42 17.42 6.41 -14.33
N LYS A 43 17.44 7.68 -13.93
CA LYS A 43 17.21 8.11 -12.54
C LYS A 43 15.72 8.33 -12.24
N ALA A 44 14.82 7.56 -12.86
CA ALA A 44 13.40 7.62 -12.57
C ALA A 44 13.05 7.08 -11.18
N LEU A 45 12.09 7.73 -10.54
CA LEU A 45 11.69 7.42 -9.17
C LEU A 45 10.19 7.58 -8.98
N ILE A 46 9.60 6.66 -8.21
CA ILE A 46 8.26 6.78 -7.64
C ILE A 46 8.40 6.56 -6.13
N GLU A 47 8.06 7.57 -5.34
CA GLU A 47 7.98 7.49 -3.89
C GLU A 47 6.56 7.71 -3.39
N VAL A 48 6.16 6.93 -2.40
CA VAL A 48 4.81 6.96 -1.85
C VAL A 48 4.94 6.91 -0.33
N ALA A 49 4.42 7.96 0.32
CA ALA A 49 4.29 7.99 1.77
C ALA A 49 3.36 6.87 2.24
N SER A 50 3.67 6.25 3.39
CA SER A 50 2.83 5.18 3.94
C SER A 50 1.58 5.71 4.63
N ALA A 51 1.52 7.01 4.93
CA ALA A 51 0.31 7.66 5.42
C ALA A 51 0.11 9.09 4.93
N PHE A 52 -1.14 9.54 5.00
CA PHE A 52 -1.61 10.91 4.81
C PHE A 52 -2.71 11.21 5.83
N THR A 53 -3.02 12.48 6.07
CA THR A 53 -3.84 12.96 7.20
C THR A 53 -4.94 13.89 6.69
N PRO A 54 -6.08 13.36 6.18
CA PRO A 54 -7.12 14.16 5.56
C PRO A 54 -7.96 14.95 6.58
N ASN A 55 -7.32 15.79 7.38
CA ASN A 55 -7.89 16.59 8.48
C ASN A 55 -8.14 18.06 8.07
N ARG A 56 -7.67 18.46 6.88
CA ARG A 56 -7.78 19.78 6.25
C ARG A 56 -6.98 20.89 6.93
N ASP A 57 -5.84 20.56 7.51
CA ASP A 57 -4.94 21.54 8.13
C ASP A 57 -3.87 22.10 7.16
N GLY A 58 -3.82 21.62 5.92
CA GLY A 58 -2.87 22.01 4.88
C GLY A 58 -1.57 21.19 4.89
N LEU A 59 -1.45 20.19 5.74
CA LEU A 59 -0.29 19.31 5.88
C LEU A 59 -0.70 17.86 5.57
N ASN A 60 -0.01 17.23 4.60
CA ASN A 60 -0.23 15.82 4.23
C ASN A 60 -1.71 15.42 4.03
N ASP A 61 -2.59 16.34 3.62
CA ASP A 61 -4.04 16.12 3.56
C ASP A 61 -4.51 15.10 2.52
N SER A 62 -3.63 14.72 1.60
CA SER A 62 -3.98 13.95 0.42
C SER A 62 -2.98 12.85 0.13
N PHE A 63 -3.45 11.84 -0.58
CA PHE A 63 -2.57 10.87 -1.21
C PHE A 63 -1.97 11.49 -2.48
N ARG A 64 -0.66 11.74 -2.44
CA ARG A 64 0.12 12.24 -3.58
C ARG A 64 1.45 11.49 -3.71
N PRO A 65 1.56 10.53 -4.65
CA PRO A 65 2.85 9.95 -5.01
C PRO A 65 3.82 11.02 -5.51
N TYR A 66 5.06 10.98 -5.04
CA TYR A 66 6.15 11.75 -5.62
C TYR A 66 6.72 11.01 -6.82
N VAL A 67 6.81 11.69 -7.96
CA VAL A 67 7.36 11.14 -9.20
C VAL A 67 8.46 12.03 -9.75
N PHE A 68 9.55 11.41 -10.21
CA PHE A 68 10.70 12.11 -10.78
C PHE A 68 11.21 11.39 -12.03
N ASN A 69 11.55 12.15 -13.08
CA ASN A 69 11.90 11.63 -14.41
C ASN A 69 10.87 10.65 -15.03
N ILE A 70 9.57 10.88 -14.74
CA ILE A 70 8.45 10.12 -15.29
C ILE A 70 7.78 10.91 -16.41
N LYS A 71 7.55 10.25 -17.55
CA LYS A 71 6.84 10.80 -18.72
C LYS A 71 5.33 10.69 -18.56
N SER A 72 4.85 9.56 -18.08
CA SER A 72 3.43 9.28 -17.83
C SER A 72 3.28 8.19 -16.77
N ALA A 73 2.18 8.20 -16.02
CA ALA A 73 1.83 7.14 -15.10
C ALA A 73 0.31 7.05 -14.91
N SER A 74 -0.20 5.83 -14.72
CA SER A 74 -1.54 5.54 -14.24
C SER A 74 -1.46 5.26 -12.74
N ILE A 75 -2.14 6.08 -11.94
CA ILE A 75 -2.24 5.96 -10.48
C ILE A 75 -3.65 5.47 -10.14
N LYS A 76 -3.75 4.40 -9.35
CA LYS A 76 -5.02 3.83 -8.89
C LYS A 76 -4.99 3.62 -7.39
N VAL A 77 -6.12 3.87 -6.73
CA VAL A 77 -6.34 3.60 -5.31
C VAL A 77 -7.59 2.76 -5.11
N TYR A 78 -7.50 1.82 -4.17
CA TYR A 78 -8.51 0.80 -3.88
C TYR A 78 -8.82 0.74 -2.39
N ASP A 79 -10.04 0.35 -2.05
CA ASP A 79 -10.40 -0.05 -0.68
C ASP A 79 -9.87 -1.44 -0.33
N VAL A 80 -10.07 -1.86 0.93
CA VAL A 80 -9.67 -3.21 1.40
C VAL A 80 -10.43 -4.37 0.75
N LYS A 81 -11.51 -4.08 0.01
CA LYS A 81 -12.27 -5.07 -0.77
C LYS A 81 -11.88 -5.05 -2.25
N SER A 82 -10.78 -4.36 -2.59
CA SER A 82 -10.26 -4.15 -3.94
C SER A 82 -11.23 -3.41 -4.89
N ASN A 83 -12.17 -2.63 -4.39
CA ASN A 83 -12.97 -1.73 -5.22
C ASN A 83 -12.13 -0.51 -5.61
N LEU A 84 -12.17 -0.12 -6.89
CA LEU A 84 -11.49 1.08 -7.38
C LEU A 84 -12.17 2.34 -6.82
N LEU A 85 -11.44 3.13 -6.04
CA LEU A 85 -11.92 4.39 -5.47
C LEU A 85 -11.45 5.60 -6.28
N PHE A 86 -10.25 5.51 -6.86
CA PHE A 86 -9.65 6.62 -7.59
C PHE A 86 -8.76 6.12 -8.72
N GLN A 87 -8.76 6.84 -9.84
CA GLN A 87 -7.83 6.65 -10.94
C GLN A 87 -7.49 8.00 -11.58
N THR A 88 -6.22 8.17 -11.93
CA THR A 88 -5.74 9.31 -12.69
C THR A 88 -4.51 8.97 -13.53
N ASP A 89 -4.38 9.63 -14.68
CA ASP A 89 -3.16 9.63 -15.49
C ASP A 89 -2.37 10.96 -15.36
N GLN A 90 -2.87 11.89 -14.54
CA GLN A 90 -2.22 13.17 -14.24
C GLN A 90 -1.25 12.99 -13.06
N LEU A 91 0.04 13.22 -13.30
CA LEU A 91 1.13 12.98 -12.34
C LEU A 91 1.04 13.81 -11.05
N ASN A 92 0.43 14.99 -11.12
CA ASN A 92 0.29 15.92 -10.00
C ASN A 92 -1.10 15.91 -9.38
N ARG A 93 -1.99 15.00 -9.81
CA ARG A 93 -3.34 14.94 -9.25
C ARG A 93 -3.32 14.18 -7.93
N GLU A 94 -3.85 14.85 -6.91
CA GLU A 94 -4.04 14.34 -5.57
C GLU A 94 -5.34 13.55 -5.44
N TRP A 95 -5.37 12.65 -4.46
CA TRP A 95 -6.59 11.98 -4.06
C TRP A 95 -6.96 12.25 -2.60
N TYR A 96 -8.24 12.53 -2.38
CA TYR A 96 -8.87 12.68 -1.08
C TYR A 96 -10.01 11.66 -0.98
N PRO A 97 -10.20 10.96 0.16
CA PRO A 97 -11.35 10.08 0.34
C PRO A 97 -12.67 10.87 0.29
N ASP A 98 -13.56 10.53 -0.66
CA ASP A 98 -14.81 11.27 -0.92
C ASP A 98 -15.73 11.39 0.31
N LYS A 99 -15.73 10.36 1.17
CA LYS A 99 -16.59 10.30 2.36
C LYS A 99 -15.92 10.78 3.64
N GLY A 100 -14.68 11.27 3.55
CA GLY A 100 -13.81 11.44 4.72
C GLY A 100 -13.51 10.11 5.40
N ILE A 101 -12.80 10.17 6.52
CA ILE A 101 -12.50 9.01 7.38
C ILE A 101 -12.85 9.33 8.83
N ASP A 102 -13.13 8.31 9.65
CA ASP A 102 -13.50 8.49 11.06
C ASP A 102 -12.28 8.57 12.00
N LYS A 103 -11.40 7.56 11.93
CA LYS A 103 -10.19 7.47 12.76
C LYS A 103 -8.95 7.17 11.94
N TYR A 104 -8.99 6.05 11.23
CA TYR A 104 -7.99 5.66 10.26
C TYR A 104 -8.61 4.68 9.28
N GLU A 105 -8.10 4.66 8.06
CA GLU A 105 -8.51 3.70 7.04
C GLU A 105 -7.31 3.28 6.21
N LYS A 106 -7.28 2.00 5.84
CA LYS A 106 -6.24 1.42 4.99
C LYS A 106 -6.74 1.33 3.56
N PHE A 107 -5.88 1.72 2.63
CA PHE A 107 -6.10 1.64 1.20
C PHE A 107 -4.95 0.92 0.52
N TYR A 108 -5.17 0.49 -0.71
CA TYR A 108 -4.14 -0.05 -1.59
C TYR A 108 -3.92 0.85 -2.78
N TYR A 109 -2.68 0.96 -3.24
CA TYR A 109 -2.36 1.71 -4.45
C TYR A 109 -1.63 0.84 -5.47
N ARG A 110 -1.78 1.21 -6.74
CA ARG A 110 -0.99 0.71 -7.86
C ARG A 110 -0.64 1.87 -8.79
N ILE A 111 0.64 1.99 -9.10
CA ILE A 111 1.20 3.01 -9.97
C ILE A 111 2.05 2.31 -11.02
N GLU A 112 1.76 2.57 -12.28
CA GLU A 112 2.53 2.06 -13.42
C GLU A 112 2.80 3.21 -14.37
N GLY A 113 4.05 3.36 -14.81
CA GLY A 113 4.46 4.49 -15.62
C GLY A 113 5.58 4.20 -16.60
N ILE A 114 5.83 5.20 -17.43
CA ILE A 114 6.88 5.22 -18.43
C ILE A 114 7.86 6.33 -18.06
N THR A 115 9.15 6.01 -17.97
CA THR A 115 10.21 6.99 -17.68
C THR A 115 10.45 7.92 -18.86
N LEU A 116 11.17 9.03 -18.65
CA LEU A 116 11.61 9.88 -19.76
C LEU A 116 12.51 9.15 -20.78
N LYS A 117 13.12 8.03 -20.39
CA LYS A 117 13.92 7.15 -21.25
C LYS A 117 13.11 6.00 -21.88
N ASN A 118 11.80 6.02 -21.71
CA ASN A 118 10.84 5.03 -22.22
C ASN A 118 10.96 3.62 -21.59
N ASN A 119 11.57 3.49 -20.41
CA ASN A 119 11.51 2.27 -19.61
C ASN A 119 10.20 2.24 -18.81
N LYS A 120 9.79 1.05 -18.38
CA LYS A 120 8.62 0.85 -17.50
C LYS A 120 9.07 0.88 -16.04
N ILE A 121 8.28 1.51 -15.19
CA ILE A 121 8.47 1.53 -13.74
C ILE A 121 7.11 1.40 -13.05
N GLY A 122 7.09 0.69 -11.92
CA GLY A 122 5.87 0.51 -11.15
C GLY A 122 6.13 0.51 -9.66
N LYS A 123 5.12 0.93 -8.89
CA LYS A 123 5.09 0.84 -7.42
C LYS A 123 3.67 0.49 -6.97
N CYS A 124 3.57 -0.34 -5.95
CA CYS A 124 2.30 -0.78 -5.37
C CYS A 124 2.52 -0.95 -3.86
N GLY A 125 1.44 -0.90 -3.10
CA GLY A 125 1.52 -1.06 -1.65
C GLY A 125 0.23 -0.68 -0.95
N GLU A 126 0.34 -0.54 0.36
CA GLU A 126 -0.72 0.03 1.19
C GLU A 126 -0.39 1.46 1.59
N VAL A 127 -1.44 2.22 1.88
CA VAL A 127 -1.35 3.58 2.43
C VAL A 127 -2.47 3.78 3.44
N TYR A 128 -2.19 4.49 4.52
CA TYR A 128 -3.15 4.79 5.56
C TYR A 128 -3.60 6.24 5.51
N ALA A 129 -4.90 6.47 5.54
CA ALA A 129 -5.43 7.77 5.94
C ALA A 129 -5.55 7.77 7.47
N LEU A 130 -4.95 8.74 8.16
CA LEU A 130 -4.88 8.78 9.63
C LEU A 130 -5.43 10.11 10.18
N LEU A 131 -6.36 10.03 11.13
CA LEU A 131 -6.70 11.12 12.06
C LEU A 131 -6.16 10.84 13.48
N CYS A 132 -5.80 9.59 13.75
CA CYS A 132 -5.08 9.13 14.93
C CYS A 132 -4.31 7.84 14.61
N TYR A 133 -3.29 7.51 15.39
CA TYR A 133 -2.55 6.26 15.26
C TYR A 133 -3.40 5.06 15.70
N PRO A 134 -3.48 3.98 14.89
CA PRO A 134 -4.18 2.77 15.27
C PRO A 134 -3.63 2.17 16.59
N PRO A 135 -4.49 1.70 17.52
CA PRO A 135 -4.03 1.09 18.76
C PRO A 135 -3.19 -0.16 18.50
N GLY A 136 -2.02 -0.26 19.15
CA GLY A 136 -1.13 -1.42 19.02
C GLY A 136 -0.32 -1.50 17.73
N MET A 137 -0.42 -0.51 16.84
CA MET A 137 0.42 -0.41 15.64
C MET A 137 1.69 0.38 15.93
N GLU A 138 2.83 -0.08 15.39
CA GLU A 138 4.06 0.71 15.41
C GLU A 138 3.86 2.03 14.65
N LYS A 139 4.30 3.14 15.23
CA LYS A 139 4.13 4.49 14.66
C LYS A 139 5.19 4.80 13.59
N ASN A 140 5.52 3.82 12.76
CA ASN A 140 6.55 3.90 11.72
C ASN A 140 5.93 4.31 10.38
N PHE A 141 5.26 5.45 10.37
CA PHE A 141 4.65 6.01 9.16
C PHE A 141 5.57 7.04 8.50
N SER A 142 5.61 7.04 7.17
CA SER A 142 6.16 8.14 6.40
C SER A 142 5.02 9.03 5.91
N PHE A 143 5.23 10.33 6.01
CA PHE A 143 4.35 11.37 5.50
C PHE A 143 5.07 12.17 4.41
N GLU A 144 4.32 12.86 3.56
CA GLU A 144 4.91 13.58 2.43
C GLU A 144 5.91 14.65 2.87
N ASP A 145 5.64 15.33 3.98
CA ASP A 145 6.53 16.35 4.54
C ASP A 145 7.88 15.81 5.08
N MET A 146 8.03 14.48 5.16
CA MET A 146 9.30 13.82 5.48
C MET A 146 10.17 13.59 4.24
N LEU A 147 9.67 13.81 3.03
CA LEU A 147 10.38 13.51 1.79
C LEU A 147 11.61 14.41 1.61
N GLN A 148 12.77 13.78 1.45
CA GLN A 148 14.05 14.39 1.12
C GLN A 148 14.65 13.70 -0.11
N SER A 149 15.81 14.17 -0.58
CA SER A 149 16.54 13.55 -1.71
C SER A 149 16.95 12.10 -1.45
N THR A 150 17.03 11.69 -0.18
CA THR A 150 17.37 10.34 0.29
C THR A 150 16.14 9.48 0.65
N GLY A 151 14.92 9.95 0.34
CA GLY A 151 13.66 9.30 0.72
C GLY A 151 12.98 9.98 1.91
N PHE A 152 12.06 9.26 2.57
CA PHE A 152 11.29 9.77 3.71
C PHE A 152 12.11 9.78 5.01
N THR A 153 13.17 10.59 5.06
CA THR A 153 14.13 10.68 6.19
C THR A 153 13.95 11.92 7.05
N GLY A 154 13.05 12.83 6.67
CA GLY A 154 12.71 14.00 7.46
C GLY A 154 11.87 13.68 8.70
N THR A 155 11.67 14.71 9.53
CA THR A 155 10.74 14.66 10.65
C THR A 155 9.39 15.17 10.19
N THR A 156 8.32 14.42 10.45
CA THR A 156 6.97 14.90 10.16
C THR A 156 6.53 15.96 11.15
N ARG A 157 5.71 16.91 10.68
CA ARG A 157 4.99 17.89 11.49
C ARG A 157 3.62 17.39 11.93
N GLU A 158 3.24 16.16 11.55
CA GLU A 158 2.04 15.51 12.04
C GLU A 158 2.04 15.38 13.56
N ASN A 159 0.92 15.74 14.18
CA ASN A 159 0.73 15.61 15.63
C ASN A 159 -0.53 14.80 15.93
N LEU A 160 -0.43 13.50 15.67
CA LEU A 160 -1.54 12.55 15.86
C LEU A 160 -1.47 11.88 17.24
N THR A 161 -2.61 11.78 17.91
CA THR A 161 -2.75 10.97 19.13
C THR A 161 -2.97 9.50 18.78
N THR A 162 -2.96 8.61 19.76
CA THR A 162 -3.43 7.22 19.57
C THR A 162 -4.96 7.19 19.68
N CYS A 163 -5.62 6.43 18.81
CA CYS A 163 -7.08 6.30 18.86
C CYS A 163 -7.55 5.63 20.17
N TYR A 164 -8.71 6.04 20.66
CA TYR A 164 -9.40 5.44 21.81
C TYR A 164 -10.66 4.71 21.39
#